data_AF-A0A260QGW1-F1
#
_entry.id   AF-A0A260QGW1-F1
#
_cell.length_a   1.000
_cell.length_b   1.000
_cell.length_c   1.000
_cell.angle_alpha   90.00
_cell.angle_beta   90.00
_cell.angle_gamma   90.00
#
_symmetry.space_group_name_H-M   'P 1'
#
loop_
_entity.id
_entity.type
_entity.pdbx_description
1 polymer ?
#
loop_
_entity_poly.entity_id
_entity_poly.type
_entity_poly.pdbx_seq_one_letter_code
_entity_poly.pdbx_strand_id
1 'polypeptide(L)' 'MGGRRTVTADELLLLVGDHLLIEEGVATGFIESAGQVAENVAVTVTDGVDGTTTTERVFLPDAEVTIEPADRGRAPVTL' A
#
# COMPACT_ATOMS: atom_id res chain seq x y z
N MET A 1 4.73 -5.87 -16.56
CA MET A 1 3.66 -6.55 -15.80
C MET A 1 4.19 -6.84 -14.41
N GLY A 2 4.00 -5.91 -13.47
CA GLY A 2 4.36 -6.15 -12.08
C GLY A 2 3.28 -7.02 -11.46
N GLY A 3 3.58 -8.29 -11.21
CA GLY A 3 2.63 -9.20 -10.57
C GLY A 3 2.49 -8.91 -9.08
N ARG A 4 1.45 -9.48 -8.46
CA ARG A 4 1.29 -9.52 -7.00
C ARG A 4 2.55 -10.07 -6.35
N ARG A 5 2.97 -9.47 -5.24
CA ARG A 5 4.08 -9.94 -4.42
C ARG A 5 3.75 -9.81 -2.95
N THR A 6 4.32 -10.69 -2.15
CA THR A 6 4.28 -10.64 -0.69
C THR A 6 5.59 -10.06 -0.19
N VAL A 7 5.50 -9.09 0.72
CA VAL A 7 6.60 -8.38 1.36
C VAL A 7 6.35 -8.32 2.87
N THR A 8 7.38 -8.04 3.67
CA THR A 8 7.15 -7.72 5.09
C THR A 8 6.56 -6.31 5.23
N ALA A 9 5.90 -6.02 6.35
CA ALA A 9 5.38 -4.69 6.61
C ALA A 9 6.50 -3.63 6.65
N ASP A 10 7.69 -3.98 7.18
CA ASP A 10 8.86 -3.10 7.17
C ASP A 10 9.31 -2.70 5.75
N GLU A 11 9.21 -3.61 4.78
CA GLU A 11 9.53 -3.29 3.39
C GLU A 11 8.59 -2.23 2.80
N LEU A 12 7.35 -2.09 3.33
CA LEU A 12 6.41 -1.05 2.90
C LEU A 12 6.93 0.37 3.19
N LEU A 13 7.77 0.54 4.22
CA LEU A 13 8.39 1.82 4.54
C LEU A 13 9.38 2.29 3.46
N LEU A 14 9.87 1.37 2.64
CA LEU A 14 10.85 1.62 1.59
C LEU A 14 10.25 1.56 0.18
N LEU A 15 8.97 1.24 0.05
CA LEU A 15 8.32 1.13 -1.24
C LEU A 15 8.23 2.48 -1.94
N VAL A 16 8.52 2.47 -3.23
CA VAL A 16 8.39 3.63 -4.11
C VAL A 16 7.37 3.31 -5.19
N GLY A 17 6.45 4.26 -5.41
CA GLY A 17 5.40 4.15 -6.41
C GLY A 17 4.07 3.68 -5.83
N ASP A 18 3.04 3.71 -6.66
CA ASP A 18 1.68 3.42 -6.25
C ASP A 18 1.48 1.89 -6.15
N HIS A 19 0.89 1.45 -5.05
CA HIS A 19 0.63 0.03 -4.80
C HIS A 19 -0.78 -0.15 -4.27
N LEU A 20 -1.42 -1.25 -4.67
CA LEU A 20 -2.64 -1.74 -4.04
C LEU A 20 -2.29 -2.68 -2.90
N LEU A 21 -3.01 -2.56 -1.79
CA LEU A 21 -3.03 -3.57 -0.75
C LEU A 21 -3.97 -4.70 -1.18
N ILE A 22 -3.50 -5.95 -1.05
CA ILE A 22 -4.27 -7.16 -1.37
C ILE A 22 -4.53 -7.93 -0.07
N GLU A 23 -5.81 -8.11 0.27
CA GLU A 23 -6.25 -8.94 1.40
C GLU A 23 -7.15 -10.05 0.86
N GLU A 24 -6.94 -11.29 1.30
CA GLU A 24 -7.72 -12.46 0.86
C GLU A 24 -7.81 -12.62 -0.68
N GLY A 25 -6.80 -12.13 -1.41
CA GLY A 25 -6.73 -12.18 -2.87
C GLY A 25 -7.49 -11.05 -3.60
N VAL A 26 -8.10 -10.12 -2.87
CA VAL A 26 -8.85 -8.98 -3.36
C VAL A 26 -8.10 -7.68 -3.08
N ALA A 27 -8.09 -6.76 -4.04
CA ALA A 27 -7.53 -5.42 -3.81
C ALA A 27 -8.46 -4.61 -2.92
N THR A 28 -7.96 -4.16 -1.78
CA THR A 28 -8.75 -3.39 -0.79
C THR A 28 -8.62 -1.88 -1.00
N GLY A 29 -7.51 -1.43 -1.58
CA GLY A 29 -7.32 -0.03 -1.90
C GLY A 29 -5.87 0.34 -2.19
N PHE A 30 -5.64 1.61 -2.47
CA PHE A 30 -4.31 2.17 -2.73
C PHE A 30 -3.60 2.49 -1.42
N ILE A 31 -2.36 2.04 -1.29
CA ILE A 31 -1.46 2.46 -0.23
C ILE A 31 -1.04 3.91 -0.52
N GLU A 32 -1.48 4.85 0.32
CA GLU A 32 -1.11 6.27 0.21
C GLU A 32 0.18 6.58 0.95
N SER A 33 0.37 5.93 2.10
CA SER A 33 1.54 6.10 2.95
C SER A 33 1.76 4.88 3.84
N ALA A 34 3.02 4.66 4.18
CA ALA A 34 3.44 3.77 5.24
C ALA A 34 4.36 4.55 6.19
N GLY A 35 4.23 4.32 7.49
CA GLY A 35 5.03 4.98 8.51
C GLY A 35 5.21 4.09 9.73
N GLN A 36 6.29 4.32 10.46
CA GLN A 36 6.54 3.63 11.72
C GLN A 36 5.74 4.29 12.84
N VAL A 37 4.99 3.48 13.60
CA VAL A 37 4.25 3.90 14.79
C VAL A 37 4.64 2.97 15.93
N ALA A 38 5.41 3.50 16.89
CA ALA A 38 6.09 2.70 17.90
C ALA A 38 6.92 1.57 17.27
N GLU A 39 6.63 0.32 17.60
CA GLU A 39 7.31 -0.87 17.07
C GLU A 39 6.58 -1.48 15.86
N ASN A 40 5.53 -0.82 15.36
CA ASN A 40 4.68 -1.33 14.28
C ASN A 40 4.77 -0.46 13.01
N VAL A 41 4.22 -0.97 11.92
CA VAL A 41 4.05 -0.24 10.66
C VAL A 41 2.58 0.11 10.48
N ALA A 42 2.28 1.40 10.39
CA ALA A 42 0.97 1.92 10.04
C ALA A 42 0.92 2.26 8.55
N VAL A 43 -0.10 1.77 7.86
CA VAL A 43 -0.34 1.96 6.43
C VAL A 43 -1.68 2.66 6.26
N THR A 44 -1.70 3.80 5.58
CA THR A 44 -2.94 4.47 5.19
C THR A 44 -3.34 3.98 3.82
N VAL A 45 -4.57 3.46 3.71
CA VAL A 45 -5.13 2.91 2.49
C VAL A 45 -6.37 3.70 2.09
N THR A 46 -6.42 4.18 0.84
CA THR A 46 -7.65 4.74 0.26
C THR A 46 -8.40 3.66 -0.48
N ASP A 47 -9.69 3.48 -0.18
CA ASP A 47 -10.55 2.52 -0.85
C ASP A 47 -10.52 2.75 -2.37
N GLY A 48 -10.26 1.68 -3.13
CA GLY A 48 -10.14 1.74 -4.58
C GLY A 48 -11.47 1.96 -5.31
N VAL A 49 -12.61 1.71 -4.66
CA VAL A 49 -13.96 1.80 -5.22
C VAL A 49 -14.50 3.23 -5.10
N ASP A 50 -14.38 3.85 -3.94
CA ASP A 50 -14.88 5.22 -3.72
C ASP A 50 -13.80 6.31 -3.90
N GLY A 51 -12.52 5.93 -3.83
CA GLY A 51 -11.38 6.82 -4.01
C GLY A 51 -11.23 7.94 -2.96
N THR A 52 -12.00 7.89 -1.87
CA THR A 52 -12.10 8.98 -0.89
C THR A 52 -12.06 8.51 0.56
N THR A 53 -12.54 7.30 0.85
CA THR A 53 -12.47 6.72 2.18
C THR A 53 -11.06 6.25 2.46
N THR A 54 -10.44 6.84 3.47
CA THR A 54 -9.12 6.41 3.97
C THR A 54 -9.28 5.59 5.22
N THR A 55 -8.49 4.53 5.36
CA THR A 55 -8.43 3.74 6.58
C THR A 55 -6.99 3.39 6.92
N GLU A 56 -6.67 3.41 8.21
CA GLU A 56 -5.39 2.95 8.72
C GLU A 56 -5.40 1.42 8.92
N ARG A 57 -4.28 0.79 8.61
CA ARG A 57 -3.96 -0.60 8.93
C ARG A 57 -2.65 -0.63 9.70
N VAL A 58 -2.60 -1.38 10.79
CA VAL A 58 -1.39 -1.50 11.62
C VAL A 58 -0.92 -2.95 11.59
N PHE A 59 0.35 -3.12 11.26
CA PHE A 59 1.00 -4.41 11.10
C PHE A 59 2.21 -4.53 12.03
N LEU A 60 2.48 -5.76 12.49
CA LEU A 60 3.79 -6.09 13.03
C LEU A 60 4.85 -5.97 11.91
N PRO A 61 6.09 -5.57 12.20
CA PRO A 61 7.16 -5.40 11.21
C PRO A 61 7.38 -6.60 10.27
N ASP A 62 7.29 -7.80 10.83
CA ASP A 62 7.51 -9.09 10.15
C ASP A 62 6.23 -9.68 9.55
N ALA A 63 5.08 -9.00 9.68
CA ALA A 63 3.84 -9.45 9.08
C ALA A 63 3.95 -9.48 7.55
N GLU A 64 3.48 -10.56 6.94
CA GLU A 64 3.41 -10.70 5.49
C GLU A 64 2.24 -9.89 4.93
N VAL A 65 2.55 -8.94 4.05
CA VAL A 65 1.60 -8.07 3.36
C VAL A 65 1.69 -8.33 1.86
N THR A 66 0.54 -8.60 1.23
CA THR A 66 0.48 -8.79 -0.22
C THR A 66 0.13 -7.47 -0.89
N ILE A 67 0.91 -7.09 -1.91
CA ILE A 67 0.72 -5.87 -2.67
C ILE A 67 0.75 -6.15 -4.17
N GLU A 68 0.12 -5.26 -4.93
CA GLU A 68 0.16 -5.26 -6.39
C GLU A 68 0.62 -3.86 -6.86
N PRO A 69 1.66 -3.77 -7.72
CA PRO A 69 2.03 -2.49 -8.32
C PRO A 69 0.85 -1.91 -9.10
N ALA A 70 0.52 -0.66 -8.85
CA ALA A 70 -0.53 0.05 -9.54
C ALA A 70 0.05 1.24 -10.31
N ASP A 71 -0.60 1.58 -11.41
CA ASP A 71 -0.34 2.83 -12.10
C ASP A 71 -1.56 3.72 -11.88
N ARG A 72 -1.46 4.69 -10.96
CA ARG A 72 -2.57 5.61 -10.69
C ARG A 72 -2.74 6.65 -11.80
N GLY A 73 -1.96 6.55 -12.89
CA GLY A 73 -1.96 7.55 -13.93
C GLY A 73 -1.56 8.89 -13.36
N ARG A 74 -0.35 9.00 -12.77
CA ARG A 74 0.22 10.32 -12.50
C ARG A 74 0.30 11.04 -13.84
N ALA A 75 -0.52 12.08 -14.01
CA ALA A 75 -0.33 13.02 -15.09
C ALA A 75 1.16 13.40 -15.12
N PRO A 76 1.80 13.47 -16.31
CA PRO A 76 3.20 13.83 -16.38
C PRO A 76 3.39 15.15 -15.63
N VAL A 77 4.30 15.16 -14.66
CA VAL A 77 4.75 16.39 -14.03
C VAL A 77 5.46 17.20 -15.11
N THR A 78 4.76 18.13 -15.74
CA THR A 78 5.38 19.15 -16.59
C THR A 78 6.20 20.05 -15.66
N LEU A 79 7.53 19.89 -15.70
CA LEU A 79 8.49 20.82 -15.11
C LEU A 79 8.51 22.15 -15.88
#